data_AF-A0A978V0K5-F1
#
_entry.id   AF-A0A978V0K5-F1
#
_cell.length_a   1.000
_cell.length_b   1.000
_cell.length_c   1.000
_cell.angle_alpha   90.00
_cell.angle_beta   90.00
_cell.angle_gamma   90.00
#
_symmetry.space_group_name_H-M   'P 1'
#
loop_
_entity.id
_entity.type
_entity.pdbx_description
1 polymer ?
#
loop_
_entity_poly.entity_id
_entity_poly.type
_entity_poly.pdbx_seq_one_letter_code
_entity_poly.pdbx_strand_id
1 'polypeptide(L)'
;MDRYQRVEKPKEDSTPINENEIRITTQGRMRNYITYATTLLQEKGSSEIVLKAMGRAINKTVMIAELIKRRIVGLHQNTAIGSTDITDMWEPLEEGLLPIETTRHVSMITITLSKKELDISSTGYQPPLPDDQVKPLNDFEDEGEGSPRMRGRGRSGRGRGRGRGRGRGRGIAFLLLL
;
A
#
# COMPACT_ATOMS: atom_id res chain seq x y z
N MET A 1 -8.75 -21.93 -21.00
CA MET A 1 -8.31 -20.57 -21.38
C MET A 1 -6.86 -20.57 -21.88
N ASP A 2 -6.20 -21.74 -21.95
CA ASP A 2 -4.75 -21.89 -22.07
C ASP A 2 -4.18 -21.51 -23.45
N ARG A 3 -5.06 -21.17 -24.40
CA ARG A 3 -4.74 -20.74 -25.77
C ARG A 3 -4.83 -19.23 -25.99
N TYR A 4 -5.00 -18.47 -24.91
CA TYR A 4 -5.13 -17.03 -24.94
C TYR A 4 -4.24 -16.38 -23.89
N GLN A 5 -3.63 -15.25 -24.24
CA GLN A 5 -2.88 -14.41 -23.32
C GLN A 5 -3.64 -13.11 -23.06
N ARG A 6 -3.78 -12.74 -21.77
CA ARG A 6 -4.37 -11.45 -21.41
C ARG A 6 -3.42 -10.33 -21.84
N VAL A 7 -3.95 -9.38 -22.59
CA VAL A 7 -3.22 -8.17 -23.00
C VAL A 7 -3.86 -6.98 -22.30
N GLU A 8 -3.04 -6.24 -21.55
CA GLU A 8 -3.48 -5.01 -20.93
C GLU A 8 -3.48 -3.91 -22.00
N LYS A 9 -4.68 -3.43 -22.39
CA LYS A 9 -4.77 -2.16 -23.10
C LYS A 9 -4.20 -1.06 -22.19
N PRO A 10 -3.47 -0.06 -22.74
CA PRO A 10 -3.19 1.17 -22.02
C PRO A 10 -4.52 1.71 -21.55
N LYS A 11 -4.72 1.81 -20.23
CA LYS A 11 -5.99 2.25 -19.68
C LYS A 11 -6.30 3.62 -20.27
N GLU A 12 -7.54 3.80 -20.76
CA GLU A 12 -8.14 5.10 -21.05
C GLU A 12 -8.39 5.91 -19.75
N ASP A 13 -7.52 5.77 -18.74
CA ASP A 13 -7.40 6.68 -17.60
C ASP A 13 -6.70 7.98 -18.06
N SER A 14 -7.02 8.49 -19.25
CA SER A 14 -6.55 9.77 -19.79
C SER A 14 -7.21 10.97 -19.10
N THR A 15 -8.06 10.72 -18.10
CA THR A 15 -8.50 11.77 -17.19
C THR A 15 -7.29 12.21 -16.36
N PRO A 16 -6.86 13.48 -16.45
CA PRO A 16 -5.79 13.98 -15.61
C PRO A 16 -6.15 13.75 -14.14
N ILE A 17 -5.21 13.16 -13.39
CA ILE A 17 -5.38 12.96 -11.95
C ILE A 17 -5.37 14.35 -11.31
N ASN A 18 -6.46 14.69 -10.66
CA ASN A 18 -6.56 15.97 -9.96
C ASN A 18 -5.54 16.02 -8.81
N GLU A 19 -5.02 17.19 -8.47
CA GLU A 19 -3.93 17.31 -7.48
C GLU A 19 -4.29 16.78 -6.08
N ASN A 20 -5.59 16.84 -5.74
CA ASN A 20 -6.12 16.35 -4.47
C ASN A 20 -6.64 14.89 -4.55
N GLU A 21 -6.49 14.21 -5.69
CA GLU A 21 -6.92 12.83 -5.88
C GLU A 21 -5.76 11.86 -5.60
N ILE A 22 -6.01 10.88 -4.72
CA ILE A 22 -5.05 9.83 -4.37
C ILE A 22 -5.66 8.48 -4.75
N ARG A 23 -5.08 7.84 -5.78
CA ARG A 23 -5.46 6.49 -6.22
C ARG A 23 -4.68 5.43 -5.43
N ILE A 24 -5.39 4.67 -4.60
CA ILE A 24 -4.79 3.62 -3.78
C ILE A 24 -4.72 2.32 -4.59
N THR A 25 -3.55 1.69 -4.60
CA THR A 25 -3.31 0.42 -5.28
C THR A 25 -2.99 -0.69 -4.29
N THR A 26 -3.19 -1.93 -4.72
CA THR A 26 -2.92 -3.12 -3.89
C THR A 26 -1.44 -3.20 -3.47
N GLN A 27 -0.51 -2.83 -4.36
CA GLN A 27 0.93 -2.92 -4.10
C GLN A 27 1.51 -1.69 -3.39
N GLY A 28 0.81 -0.55 -3.41
CA GLY A 28 1.28 0.68 -2.77
C GLY A 28 1.42 0.55 -1.27
N ARG A 29 2.49 1.15 -0.72
CA ARG A 29 2.77 1.17 0.73
C ARG A 29 1.86 2.17 1.43
N MET A 30 1.21 1.75 2.51
CA MET A 30 0.26 2.59 3.26
C MET A 30 0.88 3.89 3.75
N ARG A 31 2.11 3.82 4.29
CA ARG A 31 2.85 4.99 4.79
C ARG A 31 2.94 6.10 3.75
N ASN A 32 3.21 5.77 2.49
CA ASN A 32 3.37 6.76 1.44
C ASN A 32 2.07 7.53 1.18
N TYR A 33 0.94 6.82 1.15
CA TYR A 33 -0.37 7.44 0.96
C TYR A 33 -0.74 8.35 2.13
N ILE A 34 -0.50 7.90 3.36
CA ILE A 34 -0.78 8.67 4.57
C ILE A 34 0.08 9.92 4.62
N THR A 35 1.39 9.80 4.38
CA THR A 35 2.32 10.93 4.32
C THR A 35 1.90 11.92 3.26
N TYR A 36 1.61 11.47 2.04
CA TYR A 36 1.19 12.35 0.95
C TYR A 36 -0.12 13.08 1.25
N ALA A 37 -1.13 12.37 1.74
CA ALA A 37 -2.41 12.95 2.17
C ALA A 37 -2.22 14.01 3.27
N THR A 38 -1.33 13.72 4.23
CA THR A 38 -1.02 14.66 5.33
C THR A 38 -0.36 15.92 4.79
N THR A 39 0.63 15.80 3.90
CA THR A 39 1.28 16.93 3.23
C THR A 39 0.28 17.78 2.45
N LEU A 40 -0.66 17.16 1.70
CA LEU A 40 -1.69 17.92 0.99
C LEU A 40 -2.56 18.74 1.95
N LEU A 41 -3.06 18.13 3.02
CA LEU A 41 -3.97 18.78 3.96
C LEU A 41 -3.25 19.80 4.87
N GLN A 42 -2.04 19.52 5.35
CA GLN A 42 -1.37 20.35 6.35
C GLN A 42 -0.36 21.33 5.75
N GLU A 43 0.50 20.89 4.83
CA GLU A 43 1.59 21.71 4.30
C GLU A 43 1.15 22.53 3.10
N LYS A 44 0.44 21.91 2.14
CA LYS A 44 -0.09 22.61 0.96
C LYS A 44 -1.39 23.36 1.22
N GLY A 45 -2.03 23.10 2.36
CA GLY A 45 -3.26 23.78 2.76
C GLY A 45 -4.50 23.40 1.94
N SER A 46 -4.49 22.26 1.24
CA SER A 46 -5.70 21.76 0.56
C SER A 46 -6.82 21.60 1.58
N SER A 47 -8.03 22.06 1.24
CA SER A 47 -9.19 21.91 2.13
C SER A 47 -9.73 20.49 2.17
N GLU A 48 -9.47 19.72 1.11
CA GLU A 48 -9.98 18.36 0.95
C GLU A 48 -9.03 17.49 0.13
N ILE A 49 -9.17 16.17 0.30
CA ILE A 49 -8.55 15.14 -0.51
C ILE A 49 -9.59 14.06 -0.87
N VAL A 50 -9.36 13.38 -1.99
CA VAL A 50 -10.23 12.31 -2.48
C VAL A 50 -9.42 11.03 -2.63
N LEU A 51 -9.75 10.01 -1.85
CA LEU A 51 -9.15 8.69 -1.93
C LEU A 51 -10.01 7.81 -2.85
N LYS A 52 -9.44 7.26 -3.91
CA LYS A 52 -10.12 6.35 -4.83
C LYS A 52 -9.44 5.00 -4.87
N ALA A 53 -10.24 3.93 -4.89
CA ALA A 53 -9.72 2.58 -5.05
C ALA A 53 -10.73 1.63 -5.67
N MET A 54 -10.23 0.54 -6.22
CA MET A 54 -11.02 -0.51 -6.88
C MET A 54 -10.65 -1.89 -6.37
N GLY A 55 -11.64 -2.78 -6.30
CA GLY A 55 -11.47 -4.19 -5.98
C GLY A 55 -10.67 -4.44 -4.70
N ARG A 56 -9.57 -5.20 -4.81
CA ARG A 56 -8.75 -5.65 -3.67
C ARG A 56 -8.14 -4.50 -2.85
N ALA A 57 -8.03 -3.29 -3.41
CA ALA A 57 -7.48 -2.15 -2.70
C ALA A 57 -8.49 -1.47 -1.75
N ILE A 58 -9.78 -1.77 -1.84
CA ILE A 58 -10.84 -1.11 -1.05
C ILE A 58 -10.59 -1.20 0.46
N ASN A 59 -10.26 -2.39 0.97
CA ASN A 59 -10.00 -2.58 2.40
C ASN A 59 -8.82 -1.70 2.86
N LYS A 60 -7.73 -1.70 2.09
CA LYS A 60 -6.55 -0.85 2.35
C LYS A 60 -6.91 0.64 2.37
N THR A 61 -7.79 1.09 1.48
CA THR A 61 -8.23 2.50 1.41
C THR A 61 -8.99 2.92 2.66
N VAL A 62 -9.88 2.08 3.18
CA VAL A 62 -10.59 2.36 4.44
C VAL A 62 -9.59 2.50 5.59
N MET A 63 -8.62 1.58 5.72
CA MET A 63 -7.58 1.67 6.75
C MET A 63 -6.76 2.97 6.65
N ILE A 64 -6.39 3.37 5.43
CA ILE A 64 -5.65 4.61 5.20
C ILE A 64 -6.49 5.83 5.62
N ALA A 65 -7.78 5.88 5.24
CA ALA A 65 -8.68 6.97 5.62
C ALA A 65 -8.80 7.09 7.15
N GLU A 66 -9.00 5.97 7.85
CA GLU A 66 -9.08 5.94 9.32
C GLU A 66 -7.78 6.43 9.98
N LEU A 67 -6.62 6.05 9.44
CA LEU A 67 -5.33 6.51 9.95
C LEU A 67 -5.10 8.01 9.71
N ILE A 68 -5.58 8.56 8.60
CA ILE A 68 -5.50 10.00 8.31
C ILE A 68 -6.37 10.79 9.29
N LYS A 69 -7.62 10.36 9.53
CA LYS A 69 -8.53 11.00 10.51
C LYS A 69 -7.95 11.01 11.93
N ARG A 70 -7.17 9.99 12.31
CA ARG A 70 -6.48 9.94 13.61
C ARG A 70 -5.28 10.89 13.72
N ARG A 71 -4.83 11.49 12.62
CA ARG A 71 -3.68 12.40 12.58
C ARG A 71 -4.08 13.87 12.45
N ILE A 72 -5.26 14.13 11.89
CA ILE A 72 -5.74 15.47 11.58
C ILE A 72 -7.14 15.63 12.18
N VAL A 73 -7.26 16.54 13.14
CA VAL A 73 -8.53 16.89 13.77
C VAL A 73 -9.48 17.56 12.77
N GLY A 74 -10.78 17.41 13.01
CA GLY A 74 -11.80 18.15 12.26
C GLY A 74 -12.04 17.68 10.82
N LEU A 75 -11.65 16.46 10.45
CA LEU A 75 -11.93 15.94 9.10
C LEU A 75 -13.33 15.35 8.98
N HIS A 76 -14.19 16.02 8.21
CA HIS A 76 -15.44 15.46 7.72
C HIS A 76 -15.16 14.41 6.65
N GLN A 77 -15.97 13.36 6.62
CA GLN A 77 -15.86 12.29 5.63
C GLN A 77 -17.17 12.14 4.85
N ASN A 78 -17.05 11.85 3.55
CA ASN A 78 -18.15 11.31 2.76
C ASN A 78 -17.65 10.10 1.96
N THR A 79 -18.37 8.98 2.02
CA THR A 79 -18.00 7.74 1.33
C THR A 79 -19.04 7.37 0.28
N ALA A 80 -18.59 7.21 -0.95
CA ALA A 80 -19.41 6.72 -2.05
C ALA A 80 -18.85 5.38 -2.55
N ILE A 81 -19.76 4.43 -2.82
CA ILE A 81 -19.44 3.13 -3.41
C ILE A 81 -20.10 3.09 -4.78
N GLY A 82 -19.41 2.50 -5.75
CA GLY A 82 -19.94 2.26 -7.08
C GLY A 82 -19.34 1.01 -7.69
N SER A 83 -19.56 0.84 -8.98
CA SER A 83 -18.94 -0.19 -9.80
C SER A 83 -18.46 0.43 -11.10
N THR A 84 -17.38 -0.12 -11.65
CA THR A 84 -16.88 0.23 -12.97
C THR A 84 -16.60 -1.06 -13.74
N ASP A 85 -16.78 -0.98 -15.06
CA ASP A 85 -16.58 -2.10 -15.95
C ASP A 85 -15.14 -2.07 -16.46
N ILE A 86 -14.43 -3.16 -16.28
CA ILE A 86 -13.07 -3.34 -16.81
C ILE A 86 -13.13 -4.38 -17.91
N THR A 87 -12.83 -3.96 -19.12
CA THR A 87 -12.72 -4.85 -20.29
C THR A 87 -11.29 -5.31 -20.45
N ASP A 88 -11.06 -6.60 -20.21
CA ASP A 88 -9.78 -7.25 -20.47
C ASP A 88 -9.79 -7.83 -21.89
N MET A 89 -8.71 -7.60 -22.66
CA MET A 89 -8.52 -8.17 -24.00
C MET A 89 -7.69 -9.44 -23.92
N TRP A 90 -8.01 -10.41 -24.77
CA TRP A 90 -7.33 -11.70 -24.85
C TRP A 90 -6.90 -11.94 -26.28
N GLU A 91 -5.60 -12.06 -26.50
CA GLU A 91 -5.01 -12.39 -27.80
C GLU A 91 -4.80 -13.90 -27.92
N PRO A 92 -5.09 -14.49 -29.08
CA PRO A 92 -4.89 -15.91 -29.32
C PRO A 92 -3.40 -16.25 -29.43
N LEU A 93 -3.03 -17.42 -28.91
CA LEU A 93 -1.68 -17.98 -29.01
C LEU A 93 -1.52 -18.95 -30.19
N GLU A 94 -2.63 -19.33 -30.85
CA GLU A 94 -2.65 -20.24 -32.00
C GLU A 94 -3.17 -19.52 -33.24
N GLU A 95 -2.56 -19.80 -34.40
CA GLU A 95 -3.01 -19.29 -35.69
C GLU A 95 -4.44 -19.79 -36.01
N GLY A 96 -5.31 -18.88 -36.44
CA GLY A 96 -6.70 -19.17 -36.80
C GLY A 96 -7.75 -18.92 -35.69
N LEU A 97 -7.33 -18.51 -34.48
CA LEU A 97 -8.24 -18.03 -33.43
C LEU A 97 -8.42 -16.51 -33.50
N LEU A 98 -9.54 -16.00 -32.97
CA LEU A 98 -9.87 -14.57 -32.95
C LEU A 98 -9.68 -14.00 -31.54
N PRO A 99 -9.30 -12.71 -31.38
CA PRO A 99 -9.26 -12.05 -30.08
C PRO A 99 -10.60 -12.09 -29.36
N ILE A 100 -10.55 -12.18 -28.03
CA ILE A 100 -11.73 -12.22 -27.17
C ILE A 100 -11.70 -11.03 -26.21
N GLU A 101 -12.85 -10.43 -25.96
CA GLU A 101 -13.03 -9.43 -24.91
C GLU A 101 -13.78 -10.05 -23.73
N THR A 102 -13.35 -9.75 -22.51
CA THR A 102 -14.07 -10.15 -21.29
C THR A 102 -14.25 -8.93 -20.40
N THR A 103 -15.51 -8.56 -20.16
CA THR A 103 -15.86 -7.49 -19.23
C THR A 103 -16.10 -8.06 -17.85
N ARG A 104 -15.47 -7.46 -16.83
CA ARG A 104 -15.74 -7.75 -15.42
C ARG A 104 -16.23 -6.49 -14.72
N HIS A 105 -17.21 -6.66 -13.84
CA HIS A 105 -17.68 -5.61 -12.95
C HIS A 105 -16.76 -5.53 -11.74
N VAL A 106 -16.17 -4.36 -11.49
CA VAL A 106 -15.26 -4.13 -10.36
C VAL A 106 -15.81 -3.04 -9.47
N SER A 107 -16.00 -3.36 -8.19
CA SER A 107 -16.42 -2.39 -7.19
C SER A 107 -15.38 -1.28 -7.03
N MET A 108 -15.86 -0.06 -6.83
CA MET A 108 -15.08 1.14 -6.60
C MET A 108 -15.53 1.81 -5.30
N ILE A 109 -14.57 2.35 -4.55
CA ILE A 109 -14.83 3.21 -3.40
C ILE A 109 -14.20 4.58 -3.63
N THR A 110 -14.91 5.62 -3.23
CA THR A 110 -14.42 6.99 -3.16
C THR A 110 -14.66 7.52 -1.75
N ILE A 111 -13.61 7.96 -1.07
CA ILE A 111 -13.68 8.58 0.25
C ILE A 111 -13.15 10.00 0.14
N THR A 112 -14.00 10.98 0.39
CA THR A 112 -13.61 12.39 0.50
C THR A 112 -13.35 12.70 1.96
N LEU A 113 -12.18 13.28 2.27
CA LEU A 113 -11.86 13.83 3.58
C LEU A 113 -11.68 15.34 3.44
N SER A 114 -12.43 16.13 4.21
CA SER A 114 -12.45 17.59 4.12
C SER A 114 -12.38 18.26 5.48
N LYS A 115 -11.66 19.37 5.57
CA LYS A 115 -11.66 20.26 6.74
C LYS A 115 -12.91 21.14 6.79
N LYS A 116 -13.61 21.27 5.67
CA LYS A 116 -14.88 21.98 5.58
C LYS A 116 -16.00 20.98 5.75
N GLU A 117 -17.13 21.46 6.25
CA GLU A 117 -18.33 20.65 6.37
C GLU A 117 -18.78 20.16 4.98
N LEU A 118 -19.06 18.87 4.89
CA LEU A 118 -19.61 18.22 3.71
C LEU A 118 -21.14 18.10 3.87
N ASP A 119 -21.83 17.67 2.81
CA ASP A 119 -23.26 17.41 2.86
C ASP A 119 -23.61 16.34 3.91
N ILE A 120 -24.19 16.79 5.02
CA ILE A 120 -24.59 15.96 6.18
C ILE A 120 -25.77 15.05 5.84
N SER A 121 -26.55 15.41 4.81
CA SER A 121 -27.70 14.60 4.37
C SER A 121 -27.29 13.40 3.51
N SER A 122 -26.03 13.36 3.05
CA SER A 122 -25.48 12.24 2.29
C SER A 122 -25.48 10.97 3.14
N THR A 123 -25.93 9.85 2.55
CA THR A 123 -25.89 8.53 3.20
C THR A 123 -24.48 8.08 3.56
N GLY A 124 -23.47 8.60 2.88
CA GLY A 124 -22.06 8.30 3.09
C GLY A 124 -21.35 9.22 4.09
N TYR A 125 -22.05 10.21 4.63
CA TYR A 125 -21.45 11.21 5.50
C TYR A 125 -21.08 10.64 6.87
N GLN A 126 -19.94 11.07 7.39
CA GLN A 126 -19.52 10.81 8.76
C GLN A 126 -18.90 12.10 9.35
N PRO A 127 -19.30 12.50 10.57
CA PRO A 127 -18.74 13.67 11.23
C PRO A 127 -17.27 13.46 11.63
N PRO A 128 -16.54 14.54 11.95
CA PRO A 128 -15.17 14.45 12.44
C PRO A 128 -15.03 13.59 13.69
N LEU A 129 -13.86 12.96 13.83
CA LEU A 129 -13.52 12.28 15.08
C LEU A 129 -13.39 13.30 16.22
N PRO A 130 -13.80 12.93 17.45
CA PRO A 130 -13.49 13.71 18.65
C PRO A 130 -11.99 13.93 18.82
N ASP A 131 -11.60 15.14 19.27
CA ASP A 131 -10.19 15.56 19.36
C ASP A 131 -9.32 14.66 20.26
N ASP A 132 -9.90 14.03 21.29
CA ASP A 132 -9.24 13.10 22.19
C ASP A 132 -8.82 11.78 21.52
N GLN A 133 -9.47 11.42 20.41
CA GLN A 133 -9.15 10.23 19.62
C GLN A 133 -8.11 10.50 18.53
N VAL A 134 -7.77 11.77 18.29
CA VAL A 134 -6.76 12.17 17.31
C VAL A 134 -5.41 12.24 18.01
N LYS A 135 -4.53 11.30 17.67
CA LYS A 135 -3.18 11.20 18.24
C LYS A 135 -2.16 11.57 17.17
N PRO A 136 -1.55 12.77 17.20
CA PRO A 136 -0.37 13.04 16.40
C PRO A 136 0.75 12.05 16.82
N LEU A 137 1.44 11.48 15.84
CA LEU A 137 2.25 10.25 15.92
C LEU A 137 3.08 10.01 17.19
N ASN A 138 2.98 8.77 17.71
CA ASN A 138 4.17 7.97 18.03
C ASN A 138 4.49 7.05 16.85
N ASP A 139 5.77 6.72 16.67
CA ASP A 139 6.32 5.99 15.53
C ASP A 139 5.54 4.71 15.17
N PHE A 140 5.30 4.54 13.86
CA PHE A 140 4.74 3.32 13.30
C PHE A 140 5.69 2.14 13.56
N GLU A 141 5.31 1.22 14.45
CA GLU A 141 5.74 -0.16 14.34
C GLU A 141 4.93 -0.78 13.20
N ASP A 142 5.59 -0.91 12.06
CA ASP A 142 5.16 -1.78 10.98
C ASP A 142 5.13 -3.20 11.57
N GLU A 143 3.97 -3.64 12.07
CA GLU A 143 3.66 -5.06 12.26
C GLU A 143 3.67 -5.68 10.86
N GLY A 144 4.89 -5.94 10.40
CA GLY A 144 5.17 -6.38 9.06
C GLY A 144 4.36 -7.62 8.72
N GLU A 145 3.88 -7.69 7.48
CA GLU A 145 3.51 -8.95 6.86
C GLU A 145 4.67 -9.93 7.07
N GLY A 146 4.45 -10.86 8.01
CA GLY A 146 5.46 -11.77 8.51
C GLY A 146 5.97 -12.69 7.42
N SER A 147 7.16 -12.39 6.91
CA SER A 147 8.05 -13.44 6.42
C SER A 147 8.46 -14.30 7.62
N PRO A 148 8.27 -15.64 7.61
CA PRO A 148 8.50 -16.47 8.79
C PRO A 148 9.99 -16.52 9.11
N ARG A 149 10.43 -15.75 10.12
CA ARG A 149 11.76 -15.90 10.69
C ARG A 149 11.82 -17.19 11.49
N MET A 150 12.61 -18.09 10.95
CA MET A 150 12.95 -19.42 11.43
C MET A 150 13.28 -19.43 12.94
N ARG A 151 12.64 -20.37 13.62
CA ARG A 151 12.69 -20.63 15.06
C ARG A 151 13.95 -21.45 15.39
N GLY A 152 14.80 -20.95 16.29
CA GLY A 152 15.87 -21.72 16.96
C GLY A 152 16.53 -20.85 18.03
N ARG A 153 16.13 -20.84 19.31
CA ARG A 153 16.13 -21.85 20.40
C ARG A 153 17.51 -22.05 21.07
N GLY A 154 17.62 -21.55 22.32
CA GLY A 154 18.62 -21.90 23.36
C GLY A 154 19.68 -20.80 23.60
N ARG A 155 19.65 -19.97 24.65
CA ARG A 155 19.62 -20.13 26.13
C ARG A 155 20.89 -20.77 26.73
N SER A 156 21.66 -19.91 27.41
CA SER A 156 22.53 -20.14 28.59
C SER A 156 23.77 -21.03 28.50
N GLY A 157 24.90 -20.52 28.99
CA GLY A 157 25.99 -21.37 29.51
C GLY A 157 27.33 -20.67 29.71
N ARG A 158 27.57 -20.13 30.91
CA ARG A 158 28.92 -19.79 31.41
C ARG A 158 29.81 -21.04 31.38
N GLY A 159 31.02 -20.94 30.82
CA GLY A 159 32.01 -22.02 30.85
C GLY A 159 33.44 -21.51 30.64
N ARG A 160 34.29 -21.69 31.65
CA ARG A 160 35.70 -21.31 31.77
C ARG A 160 36.65 -22.19 30.93
N GLY A 161 37.82 -21.65 30.57
CA GLY A 161 39.08 -22.41 30.35
C GLY A 161 39.99 -21.79 29.28
N ARG A 162 40.97 -20.95 29.62
CA ARG A 162 42.39 -21.23 29.99
C ARG A 162 43.30 -21.69 28.84
N GLY A 163 44.38 -20.92 28.62
CA GLY A 163 45.70 -21.40 28.14
C GLY A 163 46.15 -20.82 26.78
N ARG A 164 46.97 -19.76 26.72
CA ARG A 164 48.46 -19.76 26.67
C ARG A 164 49.08 -20.61 25.55
N GLY A 165 49.84 -19.97 24.64
CA GLY A 165 50.89 -20.68 23.87
C GLY A 165 51.42 -19.95 22.64
N ARG A 166 52.67 -19.47 22.71
CA ARG A 166 53.50 -18.90 21.64
C ARG A 166 53.90 -19.95 20.59
N GLY A 167 54.24 -19.53 19.37
CA GLY A 167 55.14 -20.33 18.51
C GLY A 167 55.30 -19.85 17.06
N ARG A 168 56.47 -19.26 16.77
CA ARG A 168 57.01 -18.95 15.42
C ARG A 168 57.21 -20.23 14.58
N GLY A 169 57.09 -20.15 13.25
CA GLY A 169 57.66 -21.18 12.37
C GLY A 169 57.42 -20.99 10.87
N ARG A 170 58.49 -20.63 10.15
CA ARG A 170 58.72 -20.51 8.70
C ARG A 170 58.17 -21.64 7.80
N GLY A 171 57.97 -21.32 6.51
CA GLY A 171 58.15 -22.27 5.38
C GLY A 171 57.05 -22.16 4.31
N ILE A 172 57.21 -21.35 3.25
CA ILE A 172 57.76 -21.69 1.92
C ILE A 172 56.68 -22.13 0.89
N ALA A 173 56.59 -21.30 -0.16
CA ALA A 173 56.43 -21.60 -1.59
C ALA A 173 55.08 -22.01 -2.23
N PHE A 174 54.67 -21.11 -3.14
CA PHE A 174 54.43 -21.30 -4.59
C PHE A 174 53.08 -21.80 -5.15
N LEU A 175 52.58 -20.91 -6.03
CA LEU A 175 52.01 -21.10 -7.38
C LEU A 175 50.57 -21.60 -7.59
N LEU A 176 49.69 -20.65 -7.89
CA LEU A 176 49.02 -20.39 -9.19
C LEU A 176 48.48 -21.54 -10.07
N LEU A 177 47.31 -21.23 -10.66
CA LEU A 177 46.59 -21.81 -11.81
C LEU A 177 45.82 -23.12 -11.52
N LEU A 178 44.54 -23.24 -11.87
CA LEU A 178 43.74 -22.63 -12.95
C LEU A 178 42.46 -21.94 -12.44
#